data_AF-A0A524ER61-F1
#
_entry.id   AF-A0A524ER61-F1
#
_cell.length_a   1.000
_cell.length_b   1.000
_cell.length_c   1.000
_cell.angle_alpha   90.00
_cell.angle_beta   90.00
_cell.angle_gamma   90.00
#
_symmetry.space_group_name_H-M   'P 1'
#
loop_
_entity.id
_entity.type
_entity.pdbx_description
1 polymer ?
#
loop_
_entity_poly.entity_id
_entity_poly.type
_entity_poly.pdbx_seq_one_letter_code
_entity_poly.pdbx_strand_id
1 'polypeptide(L)'
;MTKKPKITDIPGIGEKMEESLRNAGIKTVLSLSKADPEKLAAKVGGLGVSSAEDFISEAKKLLPQEEPSKEKKTGLEDITGVGPKTQESLRAAGYETVEKIAIADPVEIAEKVEGVGDATADQIVEAALELVPDDVKKKRKPRLSDITGVGPKTQDALRTAGYNTVEKIAIAEPADIAEKADGIGDTTADQIVEAALELVPDDVKKKRKPRLSDITGVGPKTQDALRAAGYKTVSMIANADSAEIAEKVEGVGDATADNIVEVAQSLLPTKLKKKKAKKKPKKKAPKKKEKKPEFEFAGGKARHDQRLLRIAARKKKRKPKFRHEQAHRWKRVSDSWRKVRGIDSATREKKKGRPAMVSAGYRTPKEIRGLHPSGYEEVLVHRPADLDGLDPEVQAIRIGGTVGMKKRQDILDKADTMFLRVLNPGVPEEVMEEDLFEELEGLEDMEAE
;
A
#
# COMPACT_ATOMS: atom_id res chain seq x y z
N MET A 1 26.98 27.24 13.49
CA MET A 1 26.66 26.15 14.42
C MET A 1 26.87 26.68 15.83
N THR A 2 25.81 27.02 16.55
CA THR A 2 25.92 27.45 17.95
C THR A 2 26.42 26.29 18.79
N LYS A 3 27.43 26.54 19.63
CA LYS A 3 28.02 25.55 20.55
C LYS A 3 26.90 25.06 21.48
N LYS A 4 26.66 23.74 21.54
CA LYS A 4 25.62 23.18 22.41
C LYS A 4 25.92 23.52 23.88
N PRO A 5 24.93 23.96 24.66
CA PRO A 5 25.13 24.30 26.07
C PRO A 5 25.57 23.05 26.83
N LYS A 6 26.59 23.21 27.67
CA LYS A 6 27.08 22.19 28.60
C LYS A 6 26.30 22.30 29.91
N ILE A 7 26.27 21.20 30.67
CA ILE A 7 25.63 21.18 31.99
C ILE A 7 26.29 22.18 32.96
N THR A 8 27.60 22.39 32.82
CA THR A 8 28.38 23.39 33.57
C THR A 8 28.01 24.84 33.26
N ASP A 9 27.28 25.09 32.18
CA ASP A 9 26.84 26.44 31.83
C ASP A 9 25.61 26.87 32.67
N ILE A 10 25.04 25.95 33.46
CA ILE A 10 23.95 26.21 34.41
C ILE A 10 24.54 26.72 35.74
N PRO A 11 24.12 27.89 36.24
CA PRO A 11 24.51 28.40 37.54
C PRO A 11 24.30 27.37 38.65
N GLY A 12 25.30 27.22 39.53
CA GLY A 12 25.24 26.28 40.66
C GLY A 12 25.61 24.83 40.33
N ILE A 13 25.78 24.45 39.06
CA ILE A 13 26.27 23.12 38.67
C ILE A 13 27.78 23.17 38.37
N GLY A 14 28.59 22.89 39.40
CA GLY A 14 30.05 22.71 39.26
C GLY A 14 30.45 21.30 38.79
N GLU A 15 31.75 21.06 38.58
CA GLU A 15 32.29 19.80 38.07
C GLU A 15 31.88 18.55 38.89
N LYS A 16 31.89 18.66 40.23
CA LYS A 16 31.45 17.58 41.13
C LYS A 16 29.95 17.24 40.99
N MET A 17 29.13 18.27 40.78
CA MET A 17 27.68 18.09 40.55
C MET A 17 27.41 17.53 39.16
N GLU A 18 28.21 17.93 38.16
CA GLU A 18 28.15 17.34 36.83
C GLU A 18 28.47 15.84 36.85
N GLU A 19 29.51 15.41 37.56
CA GLU A 19 29.84 13.99 37.72
C GLU A 19 28.70 13.22 38.40
N SER A 20 28.10 13.80 39.43
CA SER A 20 26.97 13.21 40.14
C SER A 20 25.73 13.07 39.25
N LEU A 21 25.43 14.09 38.44
CA LEU A 21 24.35 14.06 37.45
C LEU A 21 24.63 13.03 36.34
N ARG A 22 25.88 12.93 35.87
CA ARG A 22 26.32 11.93 34.88
C ARG A 22 26.16 10.51 35.42
N ASN A 23 26.50 10.26 36.67
CA ASN A 23 26.31 8.98 37.36
C ASN A 23 24.82 8.64 37.52
N ALA A 24 23.97 9.65 37.75
CA ALA A 24 22.51 9.51 37.78
C ALA A 24 21.87 9.34 36.37
N GLY A 25 22.66 9.41 35.30
CA GLY A 25 22.23 9.20 33.92
C GLY A 25 21.85 10.47 33.16
N ILE A 26 22.04 11.66 33.75
CA ILE A 26 21.76 12.97 33.14
C ILE A 26 23.06 13.52 32.55
N LYS A 27 23.19 13.44 31.23
CA LYS A 27 24.43 13.77 30.50
C LYS A 27 24.35 15.06 29.68
N THR A 28 23.15 15.57 29.45
CA THR A 28 22.92 16.78 28.64
C THR A 28 21.93 17.74 29.32
N VAL A 29 22.02 19.03 29.01
CA VAL A 29 21.07 20.07 29.46
C VAL A 29 19.62 19.70 29.08
N LEU A 30 19.42 19.07 27.93
CA LEU A 30 18.12 18.56 27.47
C LEU A 30 17.60 17.39 28.30
N SER A 31 18.47 16.50 28.79
CA SER A 31 18.05 15.43 29.69
C SER A 31 17.69 15.96 31.09
N LEU A 32 18.35 17.04 31.51
CA LEU A 32 18.07 17.72 32.78
C LEU A 32 16.73 18.45 32.74
N SER A 33 16.42 19.18 31.65
CA SER A 33 15.16 19.94 31.52
C SER A 33 13.89 19.07 31.50
N LYS A 34 14.02 17.78 31.18
CA LYS A 34 12.91 16.79 31.11
C LYS A 34 12.82 15.89 32.34
N ALA A 35 13.72 16.05 33.31
CA ALA A 35 13.73 15.21 34.50
C ALA A 35 12.65 15.67 35.50
N ASP A 36 12.09 14.72 36.25
CA ASP A 36 11.22 15.02 37.38
C ASP A 36 12.07 15.46 38.58
N PRO A 37 11.75 16.58 39.25
CA PRO A 37 12.57 17.14 40.33
C PRO A 37 12.74 16.18 41.51
N GLU A 38 11.67 15.51 41.92
CA GLU A 38 11.69 14.54 43.03
C GLU A 38 12.58 13.33 42.73
N LYS A 39 12.49 12.78 41.51
CA LYS A 39 13.27 11.62 41.10
C LYS A 39 14.74 11.96 40.89
N LEU A 40 15.03 13.21 40.54
CA LEU A 40 16.38 13.70 40.36
C LEU A 40 17.05 13.89 41.72
N ALA A 41 16.37 14.54 42.68
CA ALA A 41 16.85 14.69 44.05
C ALA A 41 17.12 13.34 44.74
N ALA A 42 16.26 12.34 44.54
CA ALA A 42 16.44 11.01 45.12
C ALA A 42 17.67 10.25 44.56
N LYS A 43 18.06 10.52 43.31
CA LYS A 43 19.17 9.83 42.63
C LYS A 43 20.51 10.54 42.79
N VAL A 44 20.50 11.84 42.97
CA VAL A 44 21.71 12.67 43.10
C VAL A 44 21.90 12.94 44.60
N GLY A 45 22.82 12.20 45.23
CA GLY A 45 23.11 12.38 46.65
C GLY A 45 23.53 13.82 46.98
N GLY A 46 22.86 14.42 47.97
CA GLY A 46 23.12 15.80 48.40
C GLY A 46 22.34 16.88 47.65
N LEU A 47 21.42 16.51 46.75
CA LEU A 47 20.57 17.46 46.04
C LEU A 47 19.16 17.54 46.66
N GLY A 48 18.75 18.73 47.10
CA GLY A 48 17.38 19.00 47.55
C GLY A 48 16.40 19.15 46.38
N VAL A 49 15.10 18.95 46.66
CA VAL A 49 14.04 19.07 45.64
C VAL A 49 13.96 20.50 45.08
N SER A 50 14.12 21.53 45.93
CA SER A 50 14.17 22.93 45.51
C SER A 50 15.33 23.21 44.55
N SER A 51 16.54 22.78 44.91
CA SER A 51 17.72 22.94 44.04
C SER A 51 17.57 22.16 42.72
N ALA A 52 16.89 21.01 42.73
CA ALA A 52 16.58 20.27 41.51
C ALA A 52 15.61 21.05 40.60
N GLU A 53 14.58 21.68 41.16
CA GLU A 53 13.65 22.54 40.43
C GLU A 53 14.35 23.75 39.83
N ASP A 54 15.23 24.40 40.58
CA ASP A 54 16.03 25.53 40.11
C ASP A 54 16.88 25.13 38.89
N PHE A 55 17.62 24.01 38.99
CA PHE A 55 18.43 23.50 37.89
C PHE A 55 17.61 23.10 36.66
N ILE A 56 16.42 22.53 36.84
CA ILE A 56 15.51 22.20 35.74
C ILE A 56 14.97 23.48 35.09
N SER A 57 14.61 24.48 35.89
CA SER A 57 14.10 25.77 35.39
C SER A 57 15.17 26.51 34.58
N GLU A 58 16.42 26.45 35.01
CA GLU A 58 17.52 27.15 34.40
C GLU A 58 18.06 26.41 33.17
N ALA A 59 18.03 25.07 33.20
CA ALA A 59 18.22 24.24 32.01
C ALA A 59 17.16 24.53 30.92
N LYS A 60 15.91 24.81 31.31
CA LYS A 60 14.85 25.23 30.36
C LYS A 60 15.11 26.62 29.77
N LYS A 61 15.73 27.54 30.50
CA LYS A 61 16.09 28.89 30.00
C LYS A 61 17.28 28.85 29.03
N LEU A 62 18.26 27.98 29.28
CA LEU A 62 19.48 27.85 28.48
C LEU A 62 19.31 27.07 27.19
N LEU A 63 18.32 26.18 27.11
CA LEU A 63 17.93 25.59 25.84
C LEU A 63 17.31 26.69 24.98
N PRO A 64 17.65 26.78 23.68
CA PRO A 64 16.83 27.56 22.78
C PRO A 64 15.41 27.04 22.96
N GLN A 65 14.49 27.92 23.36
CA GLN A 65 13.08 27.59 23.27
C GLN A 65 12.90 27.15 21.83
N GLU A 66 12.41 25.93 21.60
CA GLU A 66 11.67 25.69 20.39
C GLU A 66 10.50 26.66 20.52
N GLU A 67 10.70 27.90 20.05
CA GLU A 67 9.58 28.69 19.60
C GLU A 67 8.82 27.70 18.71
N PRO A 68 7.54 27.38 19.00
CA PRO A 68 6.75 26.77 17.96
C PRO A 68 7.00 27.66 16.75
N SER A 69 7.44 27.07 15.64
CA SER A 69 7.60 27.79 14.40
C SER A 69 6.41 28.73 14.31
N LYS A 70 6.64 30.02 14.03
CA LYS A 70 5.58 30.92 13.59
C LYS A 70 5.08 30.44 12.23
N GLU A 71 4.65 29.19 12.13
CA GLU A 71 3.56 28.83 11.26
C GLU A 71 2.39 29.62 11.83
N LYS A 72 2.06 30.71 11.15
CA LYS A 72 0.74 31.30 11.27
C LYS A 72 -0.21 30.10 11.25
N LYS A 73 -0.94 29.84 12.33
CA LYS A 73 -2.06 28.92 12.28
C LYS A 73 -3.02 29.55 11.29
N THR A 74 -2.91 29.18 10.03
CA THR A 74 -3.80 29.65 8.98
C THR A 74 -5.15 29.09 9.34
N GLY A 75 -6.04 30.00 9.73
CA GLY A 75 -7.41 29.67 10.05
C GLY A 75 -8.17 29.37 8.77
N LEU A 76 -9.34 28.75 8.90
CA LEU A 76 -10.27 28.64 7.76
C LEU A 76 -10.69 30.03 7.26
N GLU A 77 -10.58 31.04 8.14
CA GLU A 77 -10.84 32.45 7.90
C GLU A 77 -9.85 33.10 6.91
N ASP A 78 -8.66 32.51 6.75
CA ASP A 78 -7.63 33.06 5.87
C ASP A 78 -7.82 32.64 4.40
N ILE A 79 -8.73 31.69 4.11
CA ILE A 79 -9.02 31.22 2.75
C ILE A 79 -9.85 32.27 2.01
N THR A 80 -9.31 32.83 0.94
CA THR A 80 -9.99 33.83 0.12
C THR A 80 -11.24 33.26 -0.55
N GLY A 81 -12.33 34.03 -0.57
CA GLY A 81 -13.60 33.62 -1.21
C GLY A 81 -14.50 32.71 -0.36
N VAL A 82 -14.11 32.34 0.86
CA VAL A 82 -14.91 31.49 1.76
C VAL A 82 -15.58 32.33 2.84
N GLY A 83 -16.90 32.46 2.77
CA GLY A 83 -17.70 33.13 3.80
C GLY A 83 -17.91 32.28 5.05
N PRO A 84 -18.42 32.87 6.15
CA PRO A 84 -18.64 32.16 7.42
C PRO A 84 -19.60 30.97 7.27
N LYS A 85 -20.62 31.09 6.41
CA LYS A 85 -21.56 29.98 6.12
C LYS A 85 -20.87 28.78 5.46
N THR A 86 -20.02 29.02 4.46
CA THR A 86 -19.28 27.93 3.81
C THR A 86 -18.19 27.35 4.71
N GLN A 87 -17.60 28.14 5.61
CA GLN A 87 -16.70 27.64 6.66
C GLN A 87 -17.41 26.69 7.63
N GLU A 88 -18.63 27.01 8.05
CA GLU A 88 -19.44 26.11 8.89
C GLU A 88 -19.77 24.80 8.16
N SER A 89 -20.17 24.87 6.89
CA SER A 89 -20.40 23.68 6.07
C SER A 89 -19.14 22.84 5.87
N LEU A 90 -17.97 23.47 5.67
CA LEU A 90 -16.67 22.78 5.57
C LEU A 90 -16.28 22.10 6.88
N ARG A 91 -16.51 22.76 8.03
CA ARG A 91 -16.30 22.17 9.37
C ARG A 91 -17.23 21.00 9.62
N ALA A 92 -18.52 21.13 9.27
CA ALA A 92 -19.50 20.05 9.39
C ALA A 92 -19.14 18.82 8.55
N ALA A 93 -18.54 19.04 7.37
CA ALA A 93 -18.01 17.98 6.50
C ALA A 93 -16.65 17.42 6.96
N GLY A 94 -16.07 17.91 8.06
CA GLY A 94 -14.81 17.41 8.65
C GLY A 94 -13.53 18.05 8.11
N TYR A 95 -13.64 19.09 7.27
CA TYR A 95 -12.53 19.88 6.73
C TYR A 95 -12.14 21.03 7.66
N GLU A 96 -11.74 20.70 8.88
CA GLU A 96 -11.49 21.67 9.95
C GLU A 96 -10.19 22.47 9.79
N THR A 97 -9.26 22.00 8.95
CA THR A 97 -7.94 22.62 8.76
C THR A 97 -7.67 22.89 7.29
N VAL A 98 -6.92 23.97 7.03
CA VAL A 98 -6.49 24.35 5.67
C VAL A 98 -5.69 23.22 5.00
N GLU A 99 -4.90 22.47 5.77
CA GLU A 99 -4.16 21.30 5.27
C GLU A 99 -5.08 20.18 4.78
N LYS A 100 -6.17 19.88 5.51
CA LYS A 100 -7.14 18.86 5.10
C LYS A 100 -7.85 19.29 3.81
N ILE A 101 -8.19 20.57 3.67
CA ILE A 101 -8.75 21.14 2.43
C ILE A 101 -7.74 21.03 1.29
N ALA A 102 -6.48 21.40 1.52
CA ALA A 102 -5.41 21.35 0.52
C ALA A 102 -5.11 19.95 -0.03
N ILE A 103 -5.27 18.91 0.79
CA ILE A 103 -5.05 17.51 0.39
C ILE A 103 -6.28 16.91 -0.30
N ALA A 104 -7.47 17.44 -0.02
CA ALA A 104 -8.72 16.88 -0.51
C ALA A 104 -8.96 17.10 -2.02
N ASP A 105 -9.75 16.19 -2.59
CA ASP A 105 -10.18 16.26 -3.97
C ASP A 105 -11.37 17.26 -4.07
N PRO A 106 -11.35 18.23 -5.01
CA PRO A 106 -12.40 19.27 -5.12
C PRO A 106 -13.80 18.70 -5.31
N VAL A 107 -13.92 17.59 -6.05
CA VAL A 107 -15.19 16.89 -6.28
C VAL A 107 -15.76 16.34 -4.96
N GLU A 108 -14.92 15.80 -4.08
CA GLU A 108 -15.39 15.32 -2.77
C GLU A 108 -15.89 16.48 -1.89
N ILE A 109 -15.31 17.66 -2.04
CA ILE A 109 -15.74 18.86 -1.32
C ILE A 109 -17.09 19.33 -1.87
N ALA A 110 -17.25 19.40 -3.19
CA ALA A 110 -18.51 19.79 -3.81
C ALA A 110 -19.68 18.83 -3.45
N GLU A 111 -19.41 17.53 -3.34
CA GLU A 111 -20.42 16.54 -2.94
C GLU A 111 -20.78 16.61 -1.45
N LYS A 112 -19.79 16.86 -0.56
CA LYS A 112 -19.99 16.81 0.89
C LYS A 112 -20.39 18.14 1.51
N VAL A 113 -20.16 19.26 0.82
CA VAL A 113 -20.38 20.61 1.35
C VAL A 113 -21.59 21.23 0.66
N GLU A 114 -22.68 21.35 1.41
CA GLU A 114 -23.91 21.97 0.92
C GLU A 114 -23.65 23.45 0.51
N GLY A 115 -24.01 23.78 -0.74
CA GLY A 115 -23.89 25.13 -1.29
C GLY A 115 -22.56 25.46 -1.95
N VAL A 116 -21.65 24.50 -2.11
CA VAL A 116 -20.39 24.65 -2.86
C VAL A 116 -20.50 23.88 -4.17
N GLY A 117 -20.49 24.59 -5.31
CA GLY A 117 -20.39 23.98 -6.63
C GLY A 117 -18.95 23.62 -7.01
N ASP A 118 -18.76 22.84 -8.07
CA ASP A 118 -17.44 22.33 -8.50
C ASP A 118 -16.41 23.44 -8.71
N ALA A 119 -16.80 24.52 -9.39
CA ALA A 119 -15.91 25.66 -9.64
C ALA A 119 -15.51 26.39 -8.35
N THR A 120 -16.43 26.52 -7.39
CA THR A 120 -16.13 27.11 -6.09
C THR A 120 -15.26 26.19 -5.24
N ALA A 121 -15.44 24.86 -5.32
CA ALA A 121 -14.58 23.90 -4.63
C ALA A 121 -13.14 23.96 -5.15
N ASP A 122 -12.96 24.10 -6.48
CA ASP A 122 -11.65 24.28 -7.10
C ASP A 122 -10.95 25.55 -6.56
N GLN A 123 -11.67 26.67 -6.50
CA GLN A 123 -11.17 27.94 -5.95
C GLN A 123 -10.81 27.85 -4.46
N ILE A 124 -11.66 27.20 -3.65
CA ILE A 124 -11.43 27.01 -2.21
C ILE A 124 -10.12 26.27 -1.97
N VAL A 125 -9.87 25.21 -2.73
CA VAL A 125 -8.66 24.44 -2.51
C VAL A 125 -7.43 25.12 -3.10
N GLU A 126 -7.53 25.84 -4.22
CA GLU A 126 -6.44 26.64 -4.74
C GLU A 126 -5.99 27.71 -3.73
N ALA A 127 -6.95 28.43 -3.14
CA ALA A 127 -6.68 29.39 -2.06
C ALA A 127 -6.08 28.70 -0.81
N ALA A 128 -6.55 27.50 -0.45
CA ALA A 128 -5.97 26.73 0.66
C ALA A 128 -4.53 26.27 0.36
N LEU A 129 -4.20 25.99 -0.91
CA LEU A 129 -2.87 25.58 -1.33
C LEU A 129 -1.85 26.71 -1.24
N GLU A 130 -2.23 27.95 -1.53
CA GLU A 130 -1.33 29.11 -1.40
C GLU A 130 -0.88 29.33 0.06
N LEU A 131 -1.74 28.98 1.01
CA LEU A 131 -1.51 29.14 2.45
C LEU A 131 -0.68 28.03 3.10
N VAL A 132 -0.45 26.93 2.38
CA VAL A 132 0.11 25.68 2.91
C VAL A 132 1.57 25.50 2.45
N PRO A 133 2.47 24.96 3.29
CA PRO A 133 3.85 24.70 2.91
C PRO A 133 3.99 23.68 1.77
N ASP A 134 5.07 23.79 0.97
CA ASP A 134 5.30 22.95 -0.21
C ASP A 134 5.40 21.44 0.10
N ASP A 135 5.78 21.08 1.32
CA ASP A 135 5.85 19.67 1.76
C ASP A 135 4.46 19.03 1.91
N VAL A 136 3.45 19.82 2.24
CA VAL A 136 2.06 19.36 2.30
C VAL A 136 1.46 19.35 0.89
N LYS A 137 1.81 20.33 0.03
CA LYS A 137 1.41 20.34 -1.38
C LYS A 137 1.81 19.06 -2.12
N LYS A 138 3.01 18.51 -1.84
CA LYS A 138 3.50 17.25 -2.45
C LYS A 138 2.70 16.00 -2.05
N LYS A 139 1.92 16.05 -0.97
CA LYS A 139 1.11 14.90 -0.50
C LYS A 139 -0.26 14.83 -1.15
N ARG A 140 -0.68 15.87 -1.87
CA ARG A 140 -1.98 15.94 -2.55
C ARG A 140 -1.99 15.04 -3.79
N LYS A 141 -3.18 14.59 -4.20
CA LYS A 141 -3.34 13.90 -5.49
C LYS A 141 -3.23 14.91 -6.64
N PRO A 142 -2.61 14.55 -7.78
CA PRO A 142 -2.55 15.42 -8.95
C PRO A 142 -3.94 15.72 -9.51
N ARG A 143 -4.16 16.97 -9.94
CA ARG A 143 -5.43 17.45 -10.51
C ARG A 143 -5.39 17.54 -12.02
N LEU A 144 -6.56 17.64 -12.63
CA LEU A 144 -6.70 17.92 -14.07
C LEU A 144 -6.03 19.25 -14.46
N SER A 145 -6.07 20.24 -13.56
CA SER A 145 -5.39 21.54 -13.74
C SER A 145 -3.87 21.48 -13.64
N ASP A 146 -3.32 20.43 -13.02
CA ASP A 146 -1.87 20.24 -12.94
C ASP A 146 -1.29 19.68 -14.26
N ILE A 147 -2.15 19.20 -15.18
CA ILE A 147 -1.73 18.66 -16.48
C ILE A 147 -1.36 19.80 -17.42
N THR A 148 -0.13 19.80 -17.92
CA THR A 148 0.35 20.80 -18.88
C THR A 148 -0.47 20.75 -20.17
N GLY A 149 -0.95 21.91 -20.65
CA GLY A 149 -1.73 22.02 -21.89
C GLY A 149 -3.23 21.80 -21.72
N VAL A 150 -3.72 21.48 -20.51
CA VAL A 150 -5.15 21.31 -20.23
C VAL A 150 -5.72 22.59 -19.59
N GLY A 151 -6.43 23.39 -20.40
CA GLY A 151 -7.18 24.56 -19.93
C GLY A 151 -8.59 24.23 -19.40
N PRO A 152 -9.33 25.19 -18.82
CA PRO A 152 -10.64 24.96 -18.20
C PRO A 152 -11.65 24.25 -19.13
N LYS A 153 -11.74 24.68 -20.39
CA LYS A 153 -12.63 24.07 -21.39
C LYS A 153 -12.32 22.59 -21.64
N THR A 154 -11.02 22.25 -21.73
CA THR A 154 -10.60 20.85 -21.90
C THR A 154 -10.81 20.04 -20.61
N GLN A 155 -10.74 20.67 -19.43
CA GLN A 155 -11.08 19.99 -18.17
C GLN A 155 -12.56 19.63 -18.13
N ASP A 156 -13.44 20.55 -18.55
CA ASP A 156 -14.88 20.32 -18.62
C ASP A 156 -15.22 19.22 -19.63
N ALA A 157 -14.55 19.21 -20.79
CA ALA A 157 -14.70 18.15 -21.79
C ALA A 157 -14.25 16.79 -21.24
N LEU A 158 -13.10 16.72 -20.55
CA LEU A 158 -12.60 15.50 -19.91
C LEU A 158 -13.52 15.02 -18.77
N ARG A 159 -14.08 15.95 -17.97
CA ARG A 159 -15.06 15.64 -16.92
C ARG A 159 -16.35 15.07 -17.51
N THR A 160 -16.87 15.69 -18.56
CA THR A 160 -18.08 15.23 -19.28
C THR A 160 -17.86 13.82 -19.87
N ALA A 161 -16.65 13.55 -20.36
CA ALA A 161 -16.24 12.23 -20.86
C ALA A 161 -15.98 11.18 -19.76
N GLY A 162 -16.08 11.55 -18.46
CA GLY A 162 -15.89 10.65 -17.31
C GLY A 162 -14.43 10.48 -16.86
N TYR A 163 -13.50 11.26 -17.42
CA TYR A 163 -12.08 11.28 -17.06
C TYR A 163 -11.80 12.30 -15.95
N ASN A 164 -12.43 12.12 -14.79
CA ASN A 164 -12.42 13.08 -13.69
C ASN A 164 -11.07 13.16 -12.92
N THR A 165 -10.16 12.22 -13.15
CA THR A 165 -8.91 12.08 -12.37
C THR A 165 -7.72 11.83 -13.29
N VAL A 166 -6.54 12.34 -12.91
CA VAL A 166 -5.29 12.14 -13.66
C VAL A 166 -4.93 10.66 -13.79
N GLU A 167 -5.24 9.82 -12.79
CA GLU A 167 -5.02 8.37 -12.86
C GLU A 167 -5.84 7.69 -13.95
N LYS A 168 -7.12 8.07 -14.12
CA LYS A 168 -7.98 7.54 -15.17
C LYS A 168 -7.45 7.93 -16.56
N ILE A 169 -7.00 9.18 -16.72
CA ILE A 169 -6.38 9.67 -17.96
C ILE A 169 -5.10 8.89 -18.27
N ALA A 170 -4.25 8.67 -17.27
CA ALA A 170 -2.99 7.95 -17.42
C ALA A 170 -3.15 6.47 -17.79
N ILE A 171 -4.29 5.85 -17.46
CA ILE A 171 -4.61 4.45 -17.79
C ILE A 171 -5.34 4.34 -19.15
N ALA A 172 -6.07 5.38 -19.54
CA ALA A 172 -6.88 5.41 -20.74
C ALA A 172 -6.05 5.34 -22.03
N GLU A 173 -6.68 4.87 -23.11
CA GLU A 173 -6.08 4.98 -24.45
C GLU A 173 -6.28 6.40 -24.98
N PRO A 174 -5.26 7.03 -25.58
CA PRO A 174 -5.41 8.36 -26.16
C PRO A 174 -6.56 8.45 -27.19
N ALA A 175 -6.79 7.36 -27.94
CA ALA A 175 -7.90 7.26 -28.88
C ALA A 175 -9.28 7.31 -28.19
N ASP A 176 -9.42 6.69 -27.01
CA ASP A 176 -10.67 6.72 -26.23
C ASP A 176 -10.95 8.12 -25.66
N ILE A 177 -9.92 8.95 -25.48
CA ILE A 177 -10.06 10.33 -25.02
C ILE A 177 -10.46 11.22 -26.19
N ALA A 178 -9.79 11.09 -27.33
CA ALA A 178 -10.11 11.87 -28.54
C ALA A 178 -11.53 11.60 -29.06
N GLU A 179 -12.06 10.38 -28.89
CA GLU A 179 -13.43 10.04 -29.29
C GLU A 179 -14.49 10.59 -28.32
N LYS A 180 -14.21 10.58 -27.01
CA LYS A 180 -15.21 10.90 -25.98
C LYS A 180 -15.18 12.34 -25.50
N ALA A 181 -14.04 13.03 -25.63
CA ALA A 181 -13.88 14.39 -25.16
C ALA A 181 -13.98 15.37 -26.34
N ASP A 182 -15.05 16.16 -26.35
CA ASP A 182 -15.31 17.14 -27.40
C ASP A 182 -14.18 18.17 -27.50
N GLY A 183 -13.65 18.36 -28.72
CA GLY A 183 -12.62 19.36 -29.01
C GLY A 183 -11.18 18.94 -28.69
N ILE A 184 -10.93 17.67 -28.36
CA ILE A 184 -9.57 17.12 -28.17
C ILE A 184 -9.19 16.27 -29.39
N GLY A 185 -8.15 16.68 -30.12
CA GLY A 185 -7.61 15.89 -31.24
C GLY A 185 -6.70 14.75 -30.77
N ASP A 186 -6.44 13.77 -31.65
CA ASP A 186 -5.62 12.59 -31.32
C ASP A 186 -4.21 12.95 -30.80
N THR A 187 -3.57 13.95 -31.40
CA THR A 187 -2.24 14.44 -30.98
C THR A 187 -2.28 15.15 -29.65
N THR A 188 -3.36 15.90 -29.39
CA THR A 188 -3.56 16.60 -28.12
C THR A 188 -3.87 15.60 -27.00
N ALA A 189 -4.65 14.56 -27.29
CA ALA A 189 -4.91 13.46 -26.36
C ALA A 189 -3.62 12.73 -25.96
N ASP A 190 -2.70 12.48 -26.89
CA ASP A 190 -1.39 11.89 -26.58
C ASP A 190 -0.58 12.75 -25.61
N GLN A 191 -0.52 14.06 -25.86
CA GLN A 191 0.19 15.02 -25.00
C GLN A 191 -0.42 15.08 -23.60
N ILE A 192 -1.75 15.07 -23.51
CA ILE A 192 -2.48 15.06 -22.22
C ILE A 192 -2.18 13.78 -21.44
N VAL A 193 -2.19 12.61 -22.09
CA VAL A 193 -1.87 11.33 -21.44
C VAL A 193 -0.40 11.26 -21.02
N GLU A 194 0.51 11.79 -21.84
CA GLU A 194 1.94 11.85 -21.50
C GLU A 194 2.21 12.75 -20.29
N ALA A 195 1.64 13.96 -20.28
CA ALA A 195 1.73 14.86 -19.14
C ALA A 195 1.07 14.26 -17.87
N ALA A 196 -0.07 13.58 -18.00
CA ALA A 196 -0.71 12.87 -16.90
C ALA A 196 0.17 11.74 -16.33
N LEU A 197 0.94 11.05 -17.18
CA LEU A 197 1.83 9.98 -16.75
C LEU A 197 2.99 10.51 -15.91
N GLU A 198 3.52 11.71 -16.19
CA GLU A 198 4.62 12.29 -15.40
C GLU A 198 4.23 12.58 -13.95
N LEU A 199 2.97 12.95 -13.73
CA LEU A 199 2.43 13.31 -12.41
C LEU A 199 2.07 12.09 -11.53
N VAL A 200 1.96 10.91 -12.14
CA VAL A 200 1.39 9.72 -11.51
C VAL A 200 2.49 8.74 -11.03
N PRO A 201 2.31 8.07 -9.87
CA PRO A 201 3.28 7.09 -9.38
C PRO A 201 3.48 5.89 -10.32
N ASP A 202 4.67 5.28 -10.28
CA ASP A 202 5.06 4.17 -11.18
C ASP A 202 4.16 2.93 -11.09
N ASP A 203 3.48 2.74 -9.95
CA ASP A 203 2.56 1.62 -9.77
C ASP A 203 1.27 1.75 -10.57
N VAL A 204 0.83 2.98 -10.82
CA VAL A 204 -0.31 3.27 -11.69
C VAL A 204 0.13 3.23 -13.16
N LYS A 205 1.33 3.74 -13.48
CA LYS A 205 1.92 3.65 -14.84
C LYS A 205 1.95 2.21 -15.37
N LYS A 206 2.23 1.22 -14.51
CA LYS A 206 2.25 -0.22 -14.89
C LYS A 206 0.88 -0.79 -15.28
N LYS A 207 -0.22 -0.13 -14.94
CA LYS A 207 -1.59 -0.57 -15.25
C LYS A 207 -2.07 -0.06 -16.61
N ARG A 208 -1.35 0.89 -17.23
CA ARG A 208 -1.72 1.49 -18.51
C ARG A 208 -1.63 0.46 -19.65
N LYS A 209 -2.42 0.68 -20.70
CA LYS A 209 -2.31 -0.10 -21.94
C LYS A 209 -1.15 0.42 -22.80
N PRO A 210 -0.47 -0.44 -23.58
CA PRO A 210 0.60 0.01 -24.48
C PRO A 210 0.07 0.98 -25.54
N ARG A 211 0.82 2.05 -25.82
CA ARG A 211 0.49 3.07 -26.83
C ARG A 211 1.24 2.82 -28.14
N LEU A 212 0.78 3.46 -29.21
CA LEU A 212 1.49 3.45 -30.51
C LEU A 212 2.92 4.01 -30.39
N SER A 213 3.12 4.99 -29.51
CA SER A 213 4.44 5.57 -29.22
C SER A 213 5.39 4.65 -28.44
N ASP A 214 4.88 3.59 -27.80
CA ASP A 214 5.71 2.61 -27.11
C ASP A 214 6.32 1.59 -28.11
N ILE A 215 5.88 1.59 -29.38
CA ILE A 215 6.42 0.73 -30.44
C ILE A 215 7.72 1.34 -30.96
N THR A 216 8.83 0.63 -30.79
CA THR A 216 10.13 1.06 -31.29
C THR A 216 10.12 1.19 -32.82
N GLY A 217 10.55 2.34 -33.34
CA GLY A 217 10.57 2.62 -34.78
C GLY A 217 9.32 3.33 -35.33
N VAL A 218 8.29 3.53 -34.50
CA VAL A 218 7.06 4.27 -34.85
C VAL A 218 7.15 5.69 -34.30
N GLY A 219 7.40 6.67 -35.18
CA GLY A 219 7.44 8.09 -34.86
C GLY A 219 6.09 8.79 -35.07
N PRO A 220 5.95 10.10 -34.73
CA PRO A 220 4.67 10.81 -34.80
C PRO A 220 4.00 10.74 -36.18
N LYS A 221 4.77 10.90 -37.26
CA LYS A 221 4.25 10.81 -38.64
C LYS A 221 3.70 9.44 -38.98
N THR A 222 4.38 8.37 -38.57
CA THR A 222 3.88 7.00 -38.80
C THR A 222 2.72 6.66 -37.88
N GLN A 223 2.60 7.27 -36.69
CA GLN A 223 1.42 7.14 -35.84
C GLN A 223 0.19 7.77 -36.48
N ASP A 224 0.33 8.97 -37.05
CA ASP A 224 -0.75 9.66 -37.76
C ASP A 224 -1.20 8.85 -38.99
N ALA A 225 -0.25 8.29 -39.74
CA ALA A 225 -0.54 7.40 -40.87
C ALA A 225 -1.24 6.10 -40.44
N LEU A 226 -0.80 5.47 -39.34
CA LEU A 226 -1.44 4.28 -38.76
C LEU A 226 -2.87 4.58 -38.29
N ARG A 227 -3.09 5.76 -37.68
CA ARG A 227 -4.42 6.23 -37.25
C ARG A 227 -5.33 6.50 -38.44
N ALA A 228 -4.84 7.16 -39.48
CA ALA A 228 -5.57 7.41 -40.72
C ALA A 228 -5.99 6.10 -41.41
N ALA A 229 -5.13 5.07 -41.34
CA ALA A 229 -5.43 3.72 -41.83
C ALA A 229 -6.37 2.91 -40.92
N GLY A 230 -6.82 3.46 -39.78
CA GLY A 230 -7.74 2.82 -38.85
C GLY A 230 -7.08 1.97 -37.75
N TYR A 231 -5.76 1.88 -37.71
CA TYR A 231 -5.01 1.15 -36.68
C TYR A 231 -4.76 2.04 -35.45
N LYS A 232 -5.82 2.36 -34.71
CA LYS A 232 -5.77 3.28 -33.56
C LYS A 232 -5.07 2.70 -32.32
N THR A 233 -5.03 1.37 -32.20
CA THR A 233 -4.57 0.68 -30.97
C THR A 233 -3.48 -0.35 -31.25
N VAL A 234 -2.59 -0.59 -30.27
CA VAL A 234 -1.54 -1.63 -30.36
C VAL A 234 -2.16 -3.02 -30.52
N SER A 235 -3.36 -3.25 -29.97
CA SER A 235 -4.13 -4.47 -30.18
C SER A 235 -4.60 -4.67 -31.63
N MET A 236 -4.96 -3.60 -32.34
CA MET A 236 -5.34 -3.70 -33.75
C MET A 236 -4.12 -4.05 -34.61
N ILE A 237 -2.97 -3.42 -34.34
CA ILE A 237 -1.71 -3.69 -35.03
C ILE A 237 -1.23 -5.13 -34.78
N ALA A 238 -1.29 -5.61 -33.54
CA ALA A 238 -0.82 -6.95 -33.20
C ALA A 238 -1.62 -8.10 -33.84
N ASN A 239 -2.87 -7.83 -34.23
CA ASN A 239 -3.78 -8.79 -34.86
C ASN A 239 -3.90 -8.60 -36.38
N ALA A 240 -3.35 -7.52 -36.94
CA ALA A 240 -3.38 -7.24 -38.36
C ALA A 240 -2.26 -7.98 -39.10
N ASP A 241 -2.46 -8.20 -40.39
CA ASP A 241 -1.45 -8.79 -41.27
C ASP A 241 -0.44 -7.72 -41.70
N SER A 242 0.85 -8.04 -41.66
CA SER A 242 1.91 -7.06 -41.95
C SER A 242 1.87 -6.51 -43.37
N ALA A 243 1.42 -7.33 -44.34
CA ALA A 243 1.21 -6.90 -45.72
C ALA A 243 0.08 -5.85 -45.86
N GLU A 244 -1.00 -5.97 -45.08
CA GLU A 244 -2.10 -4.99 -45.12
C GLU A 244 -1.68 -3.65 -44.51
N ILE A 245 -0.77 -3.67 -43.53
CA ILE A 245 -0.23 -2.45 -42.92
C ILE A 245 0.70 -1.75 -43.92
N ALA A 246 1.55 -2.49 -44.63
CA ALA A 246 2.46 -1.92 -45.63
C ALA A 246 1.71 -1.27 -46.81
N GLU A 247 0.55 -1.80 -47.20
CA GLU A 247 -0.27 -1.23 -48.27
C GLU A 247 -1.06 0.01 -47.81
N LYS A 248 -1.67 -0.05 -46.62
CA LYS A 248 -2.59 0.99 -46.13
C LYS A 248 -1.88 2.16 -45.46
N VAL A 249 -0.64 2.00 -45.01
CA VAL A 249 0.08 3.02 -44.23
C VAL A 249 1.17 3.66 -45.10
N GLU A 250 0.96 4.93 -45.44
CA GLU A 250 1.91 5.71 -46.22
C GLU A 250 3.29 5.80 -45.51
N GLY A 251 4.34 5.35 -46.19
CA GLY A 251 5.72 5.44 -45.70
C GLY A 251 6.20 4.27 -44.84
N VAL A 252 5.43 3.18 -44.73
CA VAL A 252 5.84 1.94 -44.05
C VAL A 252 6.08 0.84 -45.09
N GLY A 253 7.33 0.37 -45.21
CA GLY A 253 7.66 -0.79 -46.06
C GLY A 253 7.45 -2.13 -45.34
N ASP A 254 7.45 -3.24 -46.10
CA ASP A 254 7.15 -4.59 -45.60
C ASP A 254 7.97 -4.98 -44.36
N ALA A 255 9.29 -4.76 -44.40
CA ALA A 255 10.19 -5.07 -43.27
C ALA A 255 9.89 -4.21 -42.03
N THR A 256 9.46 -2.96 -42.23
CA THR A 256 9.08 -2.07 -41.12
C THR A 256 7.73 -2.49 -40.54
N ALA A 257 6.78 -2.90 -41.39
CA ALA A 257 5.49 -3.44 -40.96
C ALA A 257 5.66 -4.72 -40.12
N ASP A 258 6.54 -5.65 -40.54
CA ASP A 258 6.84 -6.87 -39.79
C ASP A 258 7.40 -6.55 -38.39
N ASN A 259 8.37 -5.64 -38.31
CA ASN A 259 8.95 -5.20 -37.03
C ASN A 259 7.91 -4.54 -36.12
N ILE A 260 7.01 -3.73 -36.68
CA ILE A 260 5.92 -3.07 -35.94
C ILE A 260 4.97 -4.11 -35.35
N VAL A 261 4.57 -5.12 -36.12
CA VAL A 261 3.68 -6.20 -35.66
C VAL A 261 4.35 -7.05 -34.59
N GLU A 262 5.63 -7.40 -34.77
CA GLU A 262 6.39 -8.20 -33.79
C GLU A 262 6.52 -7.47 -32.45
N VAL A 263 6.92 -6.19 -32.48
CA VAL A 263 7.05 -5.38 -31.28
C VAL A 263 5.69 -5.18 -30.61
N ALA A 264 4.62 -4.92 -31.37
CA ALA A 264 3.26 -4.83 -30.84
C ALA A 264 2.80 -6.13 -30.15
N GLN A 265 3.13 -7.30 -30.70
CA GLN A 265 2.84 -8.60 -30.09
C GLN A 265 3.64 -8.83 -28.80
N SER A 266 4.85 -8.29 -28.69
CA SER A 266 5.68 -8.40 -27.47
C SER A 266 5.18 -7.53 -26.32
N LEU A 267 4.58 -6.36 -26.63
CA LEU A 267 4.07 -5.40 -25.65
C LEU A 267 2.74 -5.85 -25.02
N LEU A 268 1.97 -6.69 -25.73
CA LEU A 268 0.70 -7.20 -25.22
C LEU A 268 0.89 -8.44 -24.34
N PRO A 269 0.24 -8.52 -23.16
CA PRO A 269 0.24 -9.74 -22.36
C PRO A 269 -0.47 -10.86 -23.13
N THR A 270 0.22 -12.00 -23.28
CA THR A 270 -0.09 -13.15 -24.17
C THR A 270 -1.43 -13.89 -23.96
N LYS A 271 -2.42 -13.31 -23.28
CA LYS A 271 -3.68 -13.99 -22.88
C LYS A 271 -4.90 -13.76 -23.78
N LEU A 272 -4.75 -13.27 -25.01
CA LEU A 272 -5.88 -13.05 -25.92
C LEU A 272 -5.63 -13.45 -27.39
N LYS A 273 -4.91 -14.55 -27.69
CA LYS A 273 -5.02 -15.19 -29.02
C LYS A 273 -6.10 -16.29 -29.01
N LYS A 274 -7.24 -16.06 -29.67
CA LYS A 274 -8.30 -17.07 -29.90
C LYS A 274 -8.01 -17.89 -31.18
N LYS A 275 -7.97 -19.22 -30.97
CA LYS A 275 -8.30 -20.38 -31.85
C LYS A 275 -7.54 -20.62 -33.18
N LYS A 276 -6.71 -21.68 -33.22
CA LYS A 276 -6.83 -22.86 -34.15
C LYS A 276 -6.02 -24.09 -33.65
N ALA A 277 -6.69 -25.26 -33.69
CA ALA A 277 -6.23 -26.68 -33.68
C ALA A 277 -5.49 -27.33 -32.47
N LYS A 278 -5.84 -28.60 -32.21
CA LYS A 278 -5.60 -29.45 -31.00
C LYS A 278 -4.23 -30.19 -30.97
N LYS A 279 -3.53 -30.23 -29.81
CA LYS A 279 -2.86 -31.44 -29.24
C LYS A 279 -2.31 -31.25 -27.79
N LYS A 280 -2.88 -32.05 -26.86
CA LYS A 280 -2.53 -32.44 -25.45
C LYS A 280 -2.14 -31.37 -24.39
N PRO A 281 -2.71 -31.43 -23.16
CA PRO A 281 -2.64 -30.33 -22.19
C PRO A 281 -1.35 -30.34 -21.35
N LYS A 282 -0.59 -29.23 -21.36
CA LYS A 282 0.42 -28.94 -20.34
C LYS A 282 -0.03 -27.73 -19.50
N LYS A 283 0.13 -27.89 -18.19
CA LYS A 283 -0.45 -27.10 -17.08
C LYS A 283 -0.26 -25.58 -17.22
N LYS A 284 -1.36 -24.83 -17.08
CA LYS A 284 -1.39 -23.36 -16.98
C LYS A 284 -0.64 -22.88 -15.73
N ALA A 285 0.26 -21.90 -15.90
CA ALA A 285 0.86 -21.13 -14.80
C ALA A 285 -0.20 -20.28 -14.06
N PRO A 286 -0.08 -20.09 -12.73
CA PRO A 286 -1.13 -19.51 -11.91
C PRO A 286 -1.35 -18.02 -12.23
N LYS A 287 -2.61 -17.65 -12.49
CA LYS A 287 -3.08 -16.26 -12.48
C LYS A 287 -2.83 -15.65 -11.09
N LYS A 288 -2.44 -14.36 -11.04
CA LYS A 288 -2.45 -13.57 -9.80
C LYS A 288 -3.82 -13.72 -9.17
N LYS A 289 -3.87 -14.32 -7.98
CA LYS A 289 -5.07 -14.41 -7.16
C LYS A 289 -5.48 -12.98 -6.82
N GLU A 290 -6.66 -12.56 -7.27
CA GLU A 290 -7.41 -11.51 -6.62
C GLU A 290 -7.47 -11.85 -5.12
N LYS A 291 -7.34 -10.84 -4.26
CA LYS A 291 -7.47 -11.04 -2.83
C LYS A 291 -8.88 -11.57 -2.61
N LYS A 292 -8.98 -12.84 -2.26
CA LYS A 292 -10.23 -13.49 -1.87
C LYS A 292 -10.88 -12.65 -0.76
N PRO A 293 -12.22 -12.57 -0.70
CA PRO A 293 -12.89 -11.97 0.44
C PRO A 293 -12.36 -12.64 1.71
N GLU A 294 -11.78 -11.83 2.60
CA GLU A 294 -11.52 -12.30 3.96
C GLU A 294 -12.90 -12.51 4.57
N PHE A 295 -13.33 -13.76 4.70
CA PHE A 295 -14.53 -14.09 5.48
C PHE A 295 -14.32 -13.52 6.89
N GLU A 296 -15.06 -12.48 7.23
CA GLU A 296 -15.06 -11.88 8.56
C GLU A 296 -15.77 -12.85 9.51
N PHE A 297 -15.00 -13.75 10.11
CA PHE A 297 -15.51 -14.66 11.10
C PHE A 297 -15.83 -13.88 12.40
N ALA A 298 -17.01 -14.10 12.97
CA ALA A 298 -17.50 -13.49 14.21
C ALA A 298 -16.75 -13.96 15.50
N GLY A 299 -15.49 -14.39 15.37
CA GLY A 299 -14.67 -14.84 16.48
C GLY A 299 -13.92 -13.68 17.12
N GLY A 300 -14.17 -13.44 18.42
CA GLY A 300 -13.46 -12.43 19.20
C GLY A 300 -11.94 -12.63 19.20
N LYS A 301 -11.17 -11.54 19.41
CA LYS A 301 -9.70 -11.57 19.44
C LYS A 301 -9.20 -12.57 20.51
N ALA A 302 -8.20 -13.37 20.17
CA ALA A 302 -7.63 -14.37 21.09
C ALA A 302 -7.19 -13.74 22.43
N ARG A 303 -7.49 -14.43 23.54
CA ARG A 303 -7.25 -14.01 24.95
C ARG A 303 -5.77 -14.06 25.38
N HIS A 304 -4.83 -13.73 24.50
CA HIS A 304 -3.41 -13.69 24.88
C HIS A 304 -2.93 -12.27 25.19
N ASP A 305 -1.93 -12.16 26.07
CA ASP A 305 -1.29 -10.89 26.40
C ASP A 305 -0.68 -10.26 25.12
N GLN A 306 -1.28 -9.14 24.70
CA GLN A 306 -0.87 -8.40 23.51
C GLN A 306 0.60 -7.96 23.57
N ARG A 307 1.13 -7.74 24.78
CA ARG A 307 2.54 -7.39 24.98
C ARG A 307 3.46 -8.51 24.51
N LEU A 308 3.14 -9.76 24.89
CA LEU A 308 3.90 -10.94 24.51
C LEU A 308 3.86 -11.17 23.01
N LEU A 309 2.68 -11.05 22.39
CA LEU A 309 2.52 -11.13 20.93
C LEU A 309 3.38 -10.09 20.20
N ARG A 310 3.40 -8.84 20.67
CA ARG A 310 4.24 -7.78 20.13
C ARG A 310 5.74 -8.10 20.26
N ILE A 311 6.16 -8.64 21.40
CA ILE A 311 7.55 -9.09 21.63
C ILE A 311 7.92 -10.24 20.67
N ALA A 312 7.04 -11.22 20.48
CA ALA A 312 7.26 -12.30 19.50
C ALA A 312 7.38 -11.75 18.09
N ALA A 313 6.49 -10.85 17.67
CA ALA A 313 6.54 -10.25 16.34
C ALA A 313 7.87 -9.52 16.11
N ARG A 314 8.33 -8.74 17.08
CA ARG A 314 9.64 -8.07 17.04
C ARG A 314 10.80 -9.07 16.98
N LYS A 315 10.77 -10.14 17.78
CA LYS A 315 11.78 -11.21 17.73
C LYS A 315 11.77 -11.94 16.39
N LYS A 316 10.60 -12.25 15.84
CA LYS A 316 10.42 -12.90 14.52
C LYS A 316 11.00 -12.05 13.40
N LYS A 317 10.78 -10.73 13.41
CA LYS A 317 11.36 -9.79 12.44
C LYS A 317 12.89 -9.75 12.47
N ARG A 318 13.49 -9.92 13.66
CA ARG A 318 14.95 -9.96 13.85
C ARG A 318 15.55 -11.37 13.70
N LYS A 319 14.72 -12.40 13.59
CA LYS A 319 15.16 -13.80 13.53
C LYS A 319 15.81 -14.07 12.17
N PRO A 320 17.06 -14.55 12.13
CA PRO A 320 17.70 -14.99 10.89
C PRO A 320 16.92 -16.13 10.24
N LYS A 321 17.06 -16.30 8.92
CA LYS A 321 16.40 -17.39 8.18
C LYS A 321 16.95 -18.79 8.53
N PHE A 322 18.08 -18.87 9.24
CA PHE A 322 18.77 -20.12 9.59
C PHE A 322 18.99 -21.04 8.40
N ARG A 323 19.72 -20.53 7.41
CA ARG A 323 20.11 -21.26 6.19
C ARG A 323 21.40 -22.04 6.40
N HIS A 324 21.58 -23.14 5.69
CA HIS A 324 22.89 -23.79 5.63
C HIS A 324 23.97 -22.84 5.06
N GLU A 325 25.20 -22.88 5.58
CA GLU A 325 26.27 -21.91 5.28
C GLU A 325 26.49 -21.68 3.77
N GLN A 326 26.46 -22.77 2.99
CA GLN A 326 26.76 -22.77 1.55
C GLN A 326 25.55 -23.13 0.67
N ALA A 327 24.32 -23.11 1.20
CA ALA A 327 23.12 -23.41 0.40
C ALA A 327 22.94 -22.45 -0.79
N HIS A 328 23.31 -21.19 -0.62
CA HIS A 328 23.26 -20.19 -1.70
C HIS A 328 24.32 -20.42 -2.79
N ARG A 329 25.40 -21.15 -2.49
CA ARG A 329 26.53 -21.37 -3.40
C ARG A 329 26.34 -22.62 -4.26
N TRP A 330 25.77 -23.68 -3.72
CA TRP A 330 25.67 -24.98 -4.41
C TRP A 330 24.26 -25.55 -4.39
N LYS A 331 23.73 -25.89 -5.57
CA LYS A 331 22.40 -26.51 -5.73
C LYS A 331 22.25 -27.84 -4.99
N ARG A 332 23.34 -28.61 -4.85
CA ARG A 332 23.35 -29.89 -4.10
C ARG A 332 23.18 -29.70 -2.59
N VAL A 333 23.36 -28.49 -2.07
CA VAL A 333 23.21 -28.17 -0.64
C VAL A 333 21.87 -27.50 -0.43
N SER A 334 20.95 -28.19 0.26
CA SER A 334 19.62 -27.65 0.58
C SER A 334 19.69 -26.48 1.57
N ASP A 335 18.66 -25.63 1.59
CA ASP A 335 18.55 -24.51 2.55
C ASP A 335 18.28 -24.97 4.00
N SER A 336 18.02 -26.26 4.22
CA SER A 336 17.80 -26.85 5.54
C SER A 336 19.01 -26.65 6.47
N TRP A 337 18.75 -26.12 7.66
CA TRP A 337 19.80 -25.86 8.65
C TRP A 337 20.53 -27.15 9.04
N ARG A 338 21.87 -27.10 9.03
CA ARG A 338 22.74 -28.09 9.70
C ARG A 338 23.72 -27.36 10.58
N LYS A 339 24.08 -27.99 11.71
CA LYS A 339 25.15 -27.48 12.57
C LYS A 339 26.46 -27.54 11.80
N VAL A 340 27.09 -26.39 11.61
CA VAL A 340 28.38 -26.28 10.92
C VAL A 340 29.48 -26.88 11.79
N ARG A 341 30.27 -27.80 11.21
CA ARG A 341 31.30 -28.57 11.94
C ARG A 341 32.74 -28.20 11.57
N GLY A 342 32.97 -27.62 10.38
CA GLY A 342 34.32 -27.32 9.89
C GLY A 342 35.09 -26.39 10.83
N ILE A 343 36.36 -26.72 11.09
CA ILE A 343 37.22 -26.01 12.05
C ILE A 343 37.41 -24.56 11.60
N ASP A 344 37.73 -24.35 10.32
CA ASP A 344 37.97 -23.02 9.73
C ASP A 344 36.71 -22.30 9.25
N SER A 345 35.52 -22.82 9.57
CA SER A 345 34.28 -22.18 9.15
C SER A 345 34.07 -20.86 9.90
N ALA A 346 34.05 -19.77 9.15
CA ALA A 346 33.71 -18.44 9.64
C ALA A 346 32.30 -18.38 10.25
N THR A 347 31.37 -19.24 9.79
CA THR A 347 30.04 -19.38 10.40
C THR A 347 30.11 -20.05 11.76
N ARG A 348 30.97 -21.06 11.92
CA ARG A 348 31.21 -21.72 13.22
C ARG A 348 31.78 -20.72 14.24
N GLU A 349 32.72 -19.89 13.80
CA GLU A 349 33.31 -18.80 14.58
C GLU A 349 32.38 -17.59 14.78
N LYS A 350 31.17 -17.60 14.18
CA LYS A 350 30.16 -16.54 14.27
C LYS A 350 30.67 -15.17 13.79
N LYS A 351 31.56 -15.15 12.79
CA LYS A 351 32.04 -13.91 12.15
C LYS A 351 30.88 -13.14 11.50
N LYS A 352 30.91 -11.81 11.63
CA LYS A 352 29.88 -10.91 11.05
C LYS A 352 29.81 -11.09 9.52
N GLY A 353 28.60 -11.08 8.97
CA GLY A 353 28.35 -11.28 7.53
C GLY A 353 28.11 -12.74 7.12
N ARG A 354 28.36 -13.70 8.00
CA ARG A 354 27.99 -15.10 7.80
C ARG A 354 26.58 -15.41 8.35
N PRO A 355 25.92 -16.48 7.87
CA PRO A 355 24.64 -16.92 8.44
C PRO A 355 24.74 -17.11 9.95
N ALA A 356 23.73 -16.66 10.69
CA ALA A 356 23.75 -16.79 12.14
C ALA A 356 23.61 -18.26 12.57
N MET A 357 24.40 -18.67 13.57
CA MET A 357 24.26 -19.99 14.20
C MET A 357 23.00 -20.06 15.07
N VAL A 358 22.23 -21.15 14.95
CA VAL A 358 21.08 -21.40 15.83
C VAL A 358 21.53 -21.47 17.28
N SER A 359 20.83 -20.74 18.15
CA SER A 359 21.05 -20.71 19.60
C SER A 359 19.73 -20.57 20.36
N ALA A 360 19.71 -20.90 21.65
CA ALA A 360 18.51 -20.81 22.49
C ALA A 360 17.98 -19.37 22.63
N GLY A 361 18.82 -18.35 22.46
CA GLY A 361 18.44 -16.93 22.57
C GLY A 361 17.42 -16.47 21.52
N TYR A 362 17.32 -17.18 20.39
CA TYR A 362 16.33 -16.90 19.35
C TYR A 362 14.93 -17.44 19.65
N ARG A 363 14.73 -18.11 20.79
CA ARG A 363 13.41 -18.63 21.18
C ARG A 363 12.43 -17.49 21.49
N THR A 364 11.18 -17.69 21.07
CA THR A 364 10.02 -16.90 21.49
C THR A 364 9.64 -17.27 22.94
N PRO A 365 8.96 -16.37 23.68
CA PRO A 365 8.38 -16.68 25.00
C PRO A 365 7.56 -17.97 24.97
N LYS A 366 7.51 -18.71 26.08
CA LYS A 366 6.93 -20.06 26.15
C LYS A 366 5.43 -20.04 25.84
N GLU A 367 4.69 -19.10 26.42
CA GLU A 367 3.22 -18.99 26.30
C GLU A 367 2.73 -18.77 24.87
N ILE A 368 3.47 -17.98 24.07
CA ILE A 368 3.07 -17.64 22.69
C ILE A 368 3.78 -18.48 21.63
N ARG A 369 4.58 -19.46 22.03
CA ARG A 369 5.36 -20.27 21.10
C ARG A 369 4.46 -21.30 20.45
N GLY A 370 4.27 -21.16 19.14
CA GLY A 370 3.45 -22.10 18.36
C GLY A 370 2.09 -21.52 17.95
N LEU A 371 1.70 -20.37 18.49
CA LEU A 371 0.48 -19.68 18.10
C LEU A 371 0.52 -19.21 16.63
N HIS A 372 -0.64 -19.23 15.98
CA HIS A 372 -0.86 -18.64 14.66
C HIS A 372 -0.67 -17.11 14.73
N PRO A 373 -0.30 -16.41 13.64
CA PRO A 373 -0.20 -14.94 13.64
C PRO A 373 -1.48 -14.20 14.07
N SER A 374 -2.66 -14.82 13.96
CA SER A 374 -3.91 -14.25 14.51
C SER A 374 -4.04 -14.39 16.03
N GLY A 375 -3.13 -15.12 16.68
CA GLY A 375 -3.09 -15.30 18.12
C GLY A 375 -3.68 -16.60 18.64
N TYR A 376 -4.39 -17.38 17.82
CA TYR A 376 -4.99 -18.65 18.25
C TYR A 376 -3.97 -19.80 18.26
N GLU A 377 -4.24 -20.80 19.09
CA GLU A 377 -3.57 -22.09 19.05
C GLU A 377 -4.10 -22.92 17.87
N GLU A 378 -3.20 -23.44 17.03
CA GLU A 378 -3.58 -24.23 15.86
C GLU A 378 -3.88 -25.68 16.27
N VAL A 379 -5.12 -26.13 16.08
CA VAL A 379 -5.52 -27.53 16.28
C VAL A 379 -5.70 -28.21 14.92
N LEU A 380 -5.01 -29.33 14.70
CA LEU A 380 -5.11 -30.10 13.47
C LEU A 380 -6.29 -31.07 13.56
N VAL A 381 -7.27 -30.94 12.65
CA VAL A 381 -8.54 -31.69 12.66
C VAL A 381 -8.65 -32.54 11.39
N HIS A 382 -9.13 -33.79 11.55
CA HIS A 382 -9.33 -34.72 10.44
C HIS A 382 -10.78 -35.18 10.28
N ARG A 383 -11.58 -35.13 11.35
CA ARG A 383 -12.97 -35.59 11.40
C ARG A 383 -13.84 -34.54 12.10
N PRO A 384 -15.16 -34.50 11.84
CA PRO A 384 -16.08 -33.62 12.55
C PRO A 384 -16.14 -33.91 14.07
N ALA A 385 -15.86 -35.14 14.50
CA ALA A 385 -15.76 -35.49 15.92
C ALA A 385 -14.54 -34.88 16.62
N ASP A 386 -13.47 -34.52 15.89
CA ASP A 386 -12.28 -33.92 16.51
C ASP A 386 -12.52 -32.43 16.88
N LEU A 387 -13.71 -31.89 16.57
CA LEU A 387 -14.13 -30.53 16.93
C LEU A 387 -14.72 -30.45 18.34
N ASP A 388 -15.14 -31.57 18.90
CA ASP A 388 -15.82 -31.60 20.19
C ASP A 388 -14.85 -31.25 21.32
N GLY A 389 -15.20 -30.25 22.14
CA GLY A 389 -14.40 -29.80 23.29
C GLY A 389 -13.32 -28.75 22.98
N LEU A 390 -13.32 -28.17 21.77
CA LEU A 390 -12.44 -27.04 21.43
C LEU A 390 -13.03 -25.71 21.91
N ASP A 391 -12.16 -24.80 22.35
CA ASP A 391 -12.55 -23.46 22.82
C ASP A 391 -12.43 -22.42 21.68
N PRO A 392 -13.53 -21.78 21.23
CA PRO A 392 -13.53 -20.80 20.14
C PRO A 392 -12.65 -19.56 20.38
N GLU A 393 -12.40 -19.19 21.63
CA GLU A 393 -11.65 -17.97 21.93
C GLU A 393 -10.12 -18.19 21.92
N VAL A 394 -9.68 -19.42 22.16
CA VAL A 394 -8.25 -19.76 22.28
C VAL A 394 -7.76 -20.51 21.05
N GLN A 395 -8.59 -21.39 20.49
CA GLN A 395 -8.18 -22.34 19.47
C GLN A 395 -8.76 -22.00 18.10
N ALA A 396 -7.98 -22.28 17.06
CA ALA A 396 -8.41 -22.22 15.67
C ALA A 396 -8.07 -23.52 14.97
N ILE A 397 -8.94 -23.94 14.06
CA ILE A 397 -8.84 -25.22 13.39
C ILE A 397 -8.02 -25.10 12.12
N ARG A 398 -7.13 -26.05 11.89
CA ARG A 398 -6.55 -26.35 10.58
C ARG A 398 -7.02 -27.72 10.13
N ILE A 399 -7.75 -27.77 9.02
CA ILE A 399 -8.19 -29.02 8.43
C ILE A 399 -6.99 -29.72 7.76
N GLY A 400 -6.78 -30.99 8.06
CA GLY A 400 -5.71 -31.79 7.46
C GLY A 400 -5.79 -31.84 5.93
N GLY A 401 -4.63 -31.82 5.27
CA GLY A 401 -4.56 -31.85 3.79
C GLY A 401 -5.06 -33.15 3.14
N THR A 402 -5.20 -34.22 3.93
CA THR A 402 -5.71 -35.53 3.50
C THR A 402 -7.25 -35.62 3.51
N VAL A 403 -7.94 -34.63 4.08
CA VAL A 403 -9.41 -34.63 4.19
C VAL A 403 -10.01 -34.20 2.84
N GLY A 404 -10.84 -35.07 2.25
CA GLY A 404 -11.54 -34.79 0.98
C GLY A 404 -12.73 -33.85 1.15
N MET A 405 -13.22 -33.25 0.05
CA MET A 405 -14.17 -32.14 0.07
C MET A 405 -15.46 -32.41 0.85
N LYS A 406 -16.07 -33.59 0.66
CA LYS A 406 -17.30 -33.99 1.38
C LYS A 406 -17.14 -33.87 2.90
N LYS A 407 -16.09 -34.49 3.47
CA LYS A 407 -15.80 -34.39 4.90
C LYS A 407 -15.37 -32.98 5.33
N ARG A 408 -14.85 -32.17 4.40
CA ARG A 408 -14.50 -30.77 4.70
C ARG A 408 -15.75 -29.94 4.89
N GLN A 409 -16.79 -30.13 4.07
CA GLN A 409 -18.10 -29.48 4.25
C GLN A 409 -18.67 -29.83 5.63
N ASP A 410 -18.73 -31.12 5.98
CA ASP A 410 -19.19 -31.55 7.32
C ASP A 410 -18.42 -30.89 8.47
N ILE A 411 -17.10 -30.68 8.31
CA ILE A 411 -16.25 -30.02 9.30
C ILE A 411 -16.50 -28.51 9.34
N LEU A 412 -16.76 -27.87 8.19
CA LEU A 412 -17.06 -26.43 8.11
C LEU A 412 -18.40 -26.15 8.77
N ASP A 413 -19.46 -26.88 8.41
CA ASP A 413 -20.81 -26.68 8.94
C ASP A 413 -20.83 -26.85 10.47
N LYS A 414 -20.12 -27.87 10.99
CA LYS A 414 -19.98 -28.09 12.42
C LYS A 414 -19.09 -27.03 13.10
N ALA A 415 -18.03 -26.55 12.44
CA ALA A 415 -17.19 -25.48 12.98
C ALA A 415 -17.94 -24.15 13.06
N ASP A 416 -18.78 -23.84 12.08
CA ASP A 416 -19.62 -22.64 12.05
C ASP A 416 -20.66 -22.68 13.17
N THR A 417 -21.30 -23.84 13.39
CA THR A 417 -22.22 -24.06 14.51
C THR A 417 -21.55 -23.82 15.88
N MET A 418 -20.27 -24.17 16.00
CA MET A 418 -19.47 -24.01 17.23
C MET A 418 -18.71 -22.67 17.29
N PHE A 419 -18.88 -21.79 16.28
CA PHE A 419 -18.14 -20.53 16.13
C PHE A 419 -16.62 -20.68 16.15
N LEU A 420 -16.10 -21.83 15.72
CA LEU A 420 -14.67 -22.11 15.66
C LEU A 420 -14.07 -21.57 14.35
N ARG A 421 -12.99 -20.79 14.48
CA ARG A 421 -12.31 -20.22 13.31
C ARG A 421 -11.54 -21.29 12.52
N VAL A 422 -11.87 -21.46 11.24
CA VAL A 422 -11.11 -22.33 10.32
C VAL A 422 -10.03 -21.54 9.57
N LEU A 423 -8.76 -21.94 9.69
CA LEU A 423 -7.61 -21.25 9.09
C LEU A 423 -7.45 -21.52 7.59
N ASN A 424 -7.96 -22.65 7.12
CA ASN A 424 -7.90 -23.08 5.73
C ASN A 424 -9.28 -23.58 5.27
N PRO A 425 -10.29 -22.70 5.14
CA PRO A 425 -11.67 -23.11 4.87
C PRO A 425 -11.80 -23.85 3.53
N GLY A 426 -11.05 -23.42 2.51
CA GLY A 426 -11.20 -23.93 1.15
C GLY A 426 -11.71 -22.83 0.24
N VAL A 427 -12.02 -23.13 -1.00
CA VAL A 427 -12.92 -22.29 -1.81
C VAL A 427 -14.23 -23.05 -1.79
N PRO A 428 -15.33 -22.52 -1.24
CA PRO A 428 -16.62 -23.10 -1.52
C PRO A 428 -16.81 -23.05 -3.04
N GLU A 429 -17.25 -24.16 -3.65
CA GLU A 429 -17.93 -24.05 -4.94
C GLU A 429 -19.13 -23.17 -4.65
N GLU A 430 -19.10 -21.93 -5.14
CA GLU A 430 -20.31 -21.13 -5.27
C GLU A 430 -21.22 -21.96 -6.17
N VAL A 431 -22.17 -22.65 -5.56
CA VAL A 431 -23.35 -23.14 -6.29
C VAL A 431 -23.96 -21.86 -6.84
N MET A 432 -23.90 -21.69 -8.16
CA MET A 432 -24.45 -20.50 -8.79
C MET A 432 -25.94 -20.48 -8.44
N GLU A 433 -26.51 -19.31 -8.18
CA GLU A 433 -27.96 -19.18 -7.92
C GLU A 433 -28.78 -19.84 -9.05
N GLU A 434 -28.22 -19.91 -10.26
CA GLU A 434 -28.73 -20.62 -11.43
C GLU A 434 -28.97 -22.13 -11.20
N ASP A 435 -28.08 -22.83 -10.49
CA ASP A 435 -28.21 -24.27 -10.21
C ASP A 435 -29.33 -24.56 -9.18
N LEU A 436 -29.60 -23.61 -8.28
CA LEU A 436 -30.69 -23.68 -7.30
C LEU A 436 -32.06 -23.42 -7.94
N PHE A 437 -32.12 -22.57 -8.97
CA PHE A 437 -33.35 -22.34 -9.73
C PHE A 437 -33.71 -23.53 -10.61
N GLU A 438 -32.74 -24.19 -11.27
CA GLU A 438 -32.99 -25.40 -12.07
C GLU A 438 -33.50 -26.58 -11.23
N GLU A 439 -33.01 -26.77 -9.99
CA GLU A 439 -33.50 -27.81 -9.08
C GLU A 439 -34.93 -27.54 -8.56
N LEU A 440 -35.32 -26.26 -8.42
CA LEU A 440 -36.65 -25.86 -7.99
C LEU A 440 -37.68 -25.95 -9.12
N GLU A 441 -37.30 -25.54 -10.32
CA GLU A 441 -38.13 -25.61 -11.54
C GLU A 441 -38.42 -27.08 -11.91
N GLY A 442 -37.43 -27.97 -11.78
CA GLY A 442 -37.62 -29.41 -11.98
C GLY A 442 -38.47 -30.13 -10.91
N LEU A 443 -38.67 -29.52 -9.74
CA LEU A 443 -39.59 -30.03 -8.71
C LEU A 443 -41.03 -29.58 -8.97
N GLU A 444 -41.23 -28.34 -9.44
CA GLU A 444 -42.55 -27.85 -9.86
C GLU A 444 -43.09 -28.62 -11.06
N ASP A 445 -42.23 -29.03 -12.00
CA ASP A 445 -42.61 -29.87 -13.14
C ASP A 445 -43.01 -31.31 -12.73
N MET A 446 -42.54 -31.83 -11.59
CA MET A 446 -42.92 -33.14 -11.07
C MET A 446 -44.21 -33.13 -10.24
N GLU A 447 -44.62 -31.99 -9.68
CA GLU A 447 -45.93 -31.85 -9.02
C GLU A 447 -47.06 -31.54 -10.02
N ALA A 448 -46.73 -31.27 -11.28
CA ALA A 448 -47.66 -30.95 -12.35
C ALA A 448 -48.03 -32.14 -13.27
N GLU A 449 -47.39 -33.31 -13.11
CA GLU A 449 -47.80 -34.61 -13.69
C GLU A 449 -48.57 -35.46 -12.68
#